data_AF-A0A6I3FST1-F1
#
_entry.id   AF-A0A6I3FST1-F1
#
_cell.length_a   1.000
_cell.length_b   1.000
_cell.length_c   1.000
_cell.angle_alpha   90.00
_cell.angle_beta   90.00
_cell.angle_gamma   90.00
#
_symmetry.space_group_name_H-M   'P 1'
#
loop_
_entity.id
_entity.type
_entity.pdbx_description
1 polymer ?
#
loop_
_entity_poly.entity_id
_entity_poly.type
_entity_poly.pdbx_seq_one_letter_code
_entity_poly.pdbx_strand_id
1 'polypeptide(L)'
;MKEIINKFRTAVSGRWAVSFPTSLLTIAIGVVFAIERESLLVPDQLNSRLLIIACGELIAALYLFTVQSFLLGSRKTKPQKIAVCVFVWFSTGAIRGISAAFYAHFALKLDYEFLTRISNATLFTGFTLAALAFYAGSIEKNQIENNALRSLTDFLEHDEMELTENEINDRIEALEEIKKSILPKAQQLQKIASKLEKQNSIANKETLQTLRKQSEQLALSIEDERKSLIRNQFERDEAHEYAGIRVTFFTGLFPKTISVRITMMVFIFGALAAQLPRNGLGGGKFAAIDGLVILIMLFIFSRVSRRLSGTPLILIYPIAYGAVFTWQFLLLKYQKEIGFDLMNPNQPIAGALKTLVNVYVPSVIASLITDSSRENEALTSANENIRARVKSLSKTTEQLKNKVVAARFGAIQGKISGVIMALQIMQDTVEPISEMTGSNKFLLQTIKLLDEAIFEIGNLGRQFDEA
;
A
#
# COMPACT_ATOMS: atom_id res chain seq x y z
N MET A 1 -13.36 16.73 4.71
CA MET A 1 -12.82 17.45 5.89
C MET A 1 -12.75 16.55 7.12
N LYS A 2 -13.83 15.84 7.51
CA LYS A 2 -13.83 14.86 8.62
C LYS A 2 -12.75 13.77 8.51
N GLU A 3 -12.54 13.21 7.31
CA GLU A 3 -11.53 12.18 7.10
C GLU A 3 -10.09 12.70 7.28
N ILE A 4 -9.81 13.92 6.81
CA ILE A 4 -8.50 14.58 6.99
C ILE A 4 -8.26 14.87 8.48
N ILE A 5 -9.29 15.35 9.18
CA ILE A 5 -9.23 15.61 10.63
C ILE A 5 -9.01 14.30 11.41
N ASN A 6 -9.64 13.20 10.99
CA ASN A 6 -9.41 11.89 11.60
C ASN A 6 -8.00 11.37 11.30
N LYS A 7 -7.49 11.50 10.07
CA LYS A 7 -6.10 11.14 9.71
C LYS A 7 -5.09 11.96 10.52
N PHE A 8 -5.35 13.26 10.68
CA PHE A 8 -4.56 14.15 11.53
C PHE A 8 -4.61 13.70 13.00
N ARG A 9 -5.82 13.45 13.53
CA ARG A 9 -6.02 12.95 14.90
C ARG A 9 -5.22 11.67 15.15
N THR A 10 -5.28 10.70 14.25
CA THR A 10 -4.61 9.41 14.41
C THR A 10 -3.09 9.53 14.32
N ALA A 11 -2.58 10.37 13.42
CA ALA A 11 -1.14 10.57 13.27
C ALA A 11 -0.53 11.28 14.49
N VAL A 12 -1.26 12.26 15.04
CA VAL A 12 -0.70 13.21 16.00
C VAL A 12 -0.91 12.80 17.46
N SER A 13 -1.86 11.89 17.73
CA SER A 13 -2.16 11.43 19.10
C SER A 13 -1.32 10.24 19.58
N GLY A 14 -0.49 9.65 18.73
CA GLY A 14 0.31 8.48 19.06
C GLY A 14 1.66 8.79 19.70
N ARG A 15 2.61 7.88 19.50
CA ARG A 15 3.99 7.94 20.00
C ARG A 15 4.72 9.25 19.65
N TRP A 16 4.35 9.85 18.52
CA TRP A 16 4.98 11.04 17.94
C TRP A 16 4.37 12.38 18.37
N ALA A 17 3.33 12.37 19.22
CA ALA A 17 2.75 13.60 19.77
C ALA A 17 3.83 14.53 20.37
N VAL A 18 4.82 13.94 21.06
CA VAL A 18 6.07 14.59 21.48
C VAL A 18 7.17 13.52 21.46
N SER A 19 8.13 13.65 20.54
CA SER A 19 9.30 12.75 20.45
C SER A 19 10.61 13.52 20.57
N PHE A 20 11.65 12.86 21.06
CA PHE A 20 12.97 13.48 21.23
C PHE A 20 13.52 14.11 19.93
N PRO A 21 13.41 13.46 18.74
CA PRO A 21 13.77 14.09 17.47
C PRO A 21 12.94 15.34 17.16
N THR A 22 11.62 15.30 17.40
CA THR A 22 10.73 16.44 17.11
C THR A 22 10.99 17.61 18.06
N SER A 23 11.33 17.36 19.33
CA SER A 23 11.72 18.41 20.26
C SER A 23 13.05 19.06 19.88
N LEU A 24 14.04 18.27 19.44
CA LEU A 24 15.36 18.79 19.07
C LEU A 24 15.29 19.66 17.81
N LEU A 25 14.49 19.24 16.82
CA LEU A 25 14.24 20.05 15.62
C LEU A 25 13.46 21.33 15.96
N THR A 26 12.51 21.26 16.90
CA THR A 26 11.75 22.43 17.37
C THR A 26 12.65 23.45 18.08
N ILE A 27 13.68 22.99 18.81
CA ILE A 27 14.67 23.87 19.44
C ILE A 27 15.52 24.54 18.36
N ALA A 28 16.04 23.79 17.40
CA ALA A 28 16.89 24.34 16.33
C ALA A 28 16.16 25.41 15.49
N ILE A 29 14.91 25.15 15.09
CA ILE A 29 14.09 26.13 14.35
C ILE A 29 13.65 27.27 15.28
N GLY A 30 13.37 26.98 16.55
CA GLY A 30 12.97 27.94 17.57
C GLY A 30 14.00 29.03 17.82
N VAL A 31 15.28 28.66 17.88
CA VAL A 31 16.38 29.63 18.03
C VAL A 31 16.40 30.65 16.90
N VAL A 32 16.23 30.23 15.64
CA VAL A 32 16.22 31.14 14.48
C VAL A 32 15.06 32.15 14.55
N PHE A 33 13.86 31.68 14.89
CA PHE A 33 12.69 32.55 15.04
C PHE A 33 12.79 33.49 16.25
N ALA A 34 13.40 33.01 17.34
CA ALA A 34 13.59 33.78 18.56
C ALA A 34 14.68 34.85 18.41
N ILE A 35 15.73 34.61 17.61
CA ILE A 35 16.76 35.62 17.28
C ILE A 35 16.13 36.84 16.62
N GLU A 36 15.23 36.65 15.66
CA GLU A 36 14.57 37.77 14.99
C GLU A 36 13.60 38.52 15.94
N ARG A 37 12.87 37.78 16.80
CA ARG A 37 12.02 38.41 17.82
C ARG A 37 12.85 39.28 18.76
N GLU A 38 13.92 38.74 19.33
CA GLU A 38 14.77 39.50 20.26
C GLU A 38 15.60 40.58 19.55
N SER A 39 15.82 40.48 18.24
CA SER A 39 16.44 41.56 17.46
C SER A 39 15.57 42.82 17.36
N LEU A 40 14.24 42.67 17.46
CA LEU A 40 13.31 43.80 17.52
C LEU A 40 13.29 44.46 18.91
N LEU A 41 13.44 43.65 19.96
CA LEU A 41 13.37 44.10 21.35
C LEU A 41 14.69 44.67 21.86
N VAL A 42 15.81 44.16 21.37
CA VAL A 42 17.17 44.52 21.84
C VAL A 42 18.11 44.68 20.63
N PRO A 43 17.99 45.75 19.83
CA PRO A 43 18.60 45.89 18.50
C PRO A 43 20.14 45.96 18.44
N ASP A 44 20.83 46.16 19.56
CA ASP A 44 22.29 46.36 19.57
C ASP A 44 23.13 45.32 20.33
N GLN A 45 22.53 44.38 21.06
CA GLN A 45 23.27 43.43 21.91
C GLN A 45 23.00 41.96 21.58
N LEU A 46 23.85 41.36 20.74
CA LEU A 46 23.72 39.95 20.32
C LEU A 46 23.82 38.96 21.51
N ASN A 47 24.78 39.17 22.42
CA ASN A 47 24.97 38.28 23.59
C ASN A 47 23.74 38.24 24.49
N SER A 48 23.15 39.41 24.77
CA SER A 48 21.93 39.55 25.57
C SER A 48 20.76 38.79 24.93
N ARG A 49 20.60 38.88 23.59
CA ARG A 49 19.57 38.10 22.86
C ARG A 49 19.79 36.61 22.98
N LEU A 50 21.02 36.13 22.75
CA LEU A 50 21.32 34.70 22.80
C LEU A 50 21.08 34.11 24.19
N LEU A 51 21.38 34.86 25.25
CA LEU A 51 21.12 34.44 26.63
C LEU A 51 19.62 34.36 26.95
N ILE A 52 18.82 35.35 26.52
CA ILE A 52 17.36 35.33 26.66
C ILE A 52 16.77 34.10 25.96
N ILE A 53 17.25 33.81 24.75
CA ILE A 53 16.78 32.68 23.94
C ILE A 53 17.19 31.35 24.59
N ALA A 54 18.46 31.20 24.98
CA ALA A 54 18.97 29.99 25.62
C ALA A 54 18.20 29.67 26.91
N CYS A 55 17.89 30.68 27.74
CA CYS A 55 17.09 30.51 28.95
C CYS A 55 15.67 30.01 28.64
N GLY A 56 14.99 30.65 27.68
CA GLY A 56 13.66 30.23 27.24
C GLY A 56 13.63 28.81 26.68
N GLU A 57 14.62 28.46 25.87
CA GLU A 57 14.75 27.13 25.25
C GLU A 57 15.06 26.02 26.27
N LEU A 58 15.97 26.26 27.21
CA LEU A 58 16.31 25.28 28.26
C LEU A 58 15.12 24.98 29.18
N ILE A 59 14.42 26.02 29.64
CA ILE A 59 13.26 25.83 30.52
C ILE A 59 12.10 25.18 29.76
N ALA A 60 11.89 25.55 28.50
CA ALA A 60 10.89 24.90 27.66
C ALA A 60 11.20 23.42 27.42
N ALA A 61 12.46 23.06 27.17
CA ALA A 61 12.89 21.68 27.00
C ALA A 61 12.67 20.85 28.27
N LEU A 62 13.04 21.39 29.44
CA LEU A 62 12.80 20.75 30.74
C LEU A 62 11.30 20.57 31.01
N TYR A 63 10.50 21.61 30.76
CA TYR A 63 9.05 21.55 30.92
C TYR A 63 8.41 20.52 29.98
N LEU A 64 8.79 20.53 28.71
CA LEU A 64 8.30 19.56 27.74
C LEU A 64 8.69 18.14 28.17
N PHE A 65 9.88 17.94 28.75
CA PHE A 65 10.34 16.65 29.23
C PHE A 65 9.56 16.13 30.45
N THR A 66 9.19 17.01 31.38
CA THR A 66 8.39 16.64 32.55
C THR A 66 6.93 16.41 32.18
N VAL A 67 6.34 17.32 31.43
CA VAL A 67 4.92 17.27 31.06
C VAL A 67 4.62 16.16 30.07
N GLN A 68 5.52 15.84 29.14
CA GLN A 68 5.34 14.66 28.28
C GLN A 68 5.33 13.35 29.08
N SER A 69 6.05 13.29 30.20
CA SER A 69 6.16 12.09 31.03
C SER A 69 4.91 11.92 31.90
N PHE A 70 4.39 13.04 32.42
CA PHE A 70 3.21 13.05 33.28
C PHE A 70 1.88 12.93 32.50
N LEU A 71 1.68 13.78 31.47
CA LEU A 71 0.42 13.85 30.73
C LEU A 71 0.37 12.91 29.51
N LEU A 72 1.53 12.57 28.94
CA LEU A 72 1.63 11.73 27.72
C LEU A 72 2.43 10.44 27.98
N GLY A 73 2.48 9.95 29.23
CA GLY A 73 3.26 8.77 29.60
C GLY A 73 2.84 7.49 28.87
N SER A 74 1.54 7.33 28.60
CA SER A 74 0.99 6.17 27.88
C SER A 74 1.01 6.30 26.35
N ARG A 75 1.63 7.35 25.78
CA ARG A 75 1.65 7.60 24.33
C ARG A 75 2.32 6.50 23.50
N LYS A 76 3.21 5.72 24.11
CA LYS A 76 3.91 4.61 23.44
C LYS A 76 2.99 3.42 23.19
N THR A 77 1.91 3.27 23.97
CA THR A 77 1.03 2.10 23.95
C THR A 77 -0.39 2.45 23.52
N LYS A 78 -0.86 3.68 23.76
CA LYS A 78 -2.22 4.11 23.44
C LYS A 78 -2.28 5.54 22.87
N PRO A 79 -3.17 5.81 21.90
CA PRO A 79 -3.40 7.16 21.41
C PRO A 79 -3.97 8.05 22.52
N GLN A 80 -3.43 9.26 22.62
CA GLN A 80 -3.79 10.25 23.63
C GLN A 80 -4.95 11.13 23.17
N LYS A 81 -5.63 11.80 24.10
CA LYS A 81 -6.65 12.80 23.75
C LYS A 81 -5.95 13.98 23.07
N ILE A 82 -6.42 14.39 21.89
CA ILE A 82 -5.85 15.56 21.16
C ILE A 82 -5.79 16.80 22.05
N ALA A 83 -6.81 17.03 22.88
CA ALA A 83 -6.83 18.17 23.79
C ALA A 83 -5.61 18.21 24.71
N VAL A 84 -5.13 17.05 25.17
CA VAL A 84 -3.91 16.95 26.00
C VAL A 84 -2.68 17.24 25.15
N CYS A 85 -2.59 16.71 23.92
CA CYS A 85 -1.48 17.01 23.02
C CYS A 85 -1.39 18.52 22.69
N VAL A 86 -2.52 19.14 22.34
CA VAL A 86 -2.62 20.58 22.09
C VAL A 86 -2.23 21.36 23.35
N PHE A 87 -2.72 20.96 24.52
CA PHE A 87 -2.32 21.59 25.77
C PHE A 87 -0.80 21.57 25.94
N VAL A 88 -0.15 20.40 25.79
CA VAL A 88 1.31 20.27 25.93
C VAL A 88 2.08 21.12 24.93
N TRP A 89 1.67 21.18 23.66
CA TRP A 89 2.41 21.96 22.67
C TRP A 89 2.35 23.46 22.93
N PHE A 90 1.15 23.98 23.22
CA PHE A 90 0.95 25.41 23.44
C PHE A 90 1.43 25.84 24.83
N SER A 91 1.28 25.01 25.86
CA SER A 91 1.81 25.32 27.21
C SER A 91 3.34 25.35 27.22
N THR A 92 4.00 24.49 26.42
CA THR A 92 5.46 24.54 26.25
C THR A 92 5.91 25.88 25.68
N GLY A 93 5.21 26.38 24.66
CA GLY A 93 5.53 27.68 24.07
C GLY A 93 5.21 28.85 25.00
N ALA A 94 4.16 28.75 25.82
CA ALA A 94 3.86 29.76 26.84
C ALA A 94 4.97 29.88 27.86
N ILE A 95 5.47 28.75 28.38
CA ILE A 95 6.58 28.71 29.33
C ILE A 95 7.88 29.20 28.70
N ARG A 96 8.16 28.82 27.45
CA ARG A 96 9.29 29.36 26.67
C ARG A 96 9.29 30.90 26.67
N GLY A 97 8.13 31.51 26.40
CA GLY A 97 7.98 32.96 26.36
C GLY A 97 8.04 33.63 27.74
N ILE A 98 7.41 33.02 28.75
CA ILE A 98 7.43 33.50 30.14
C ILE A 98 8.86 33.52 30.68
N SER A 99 9.60 32.43 30.50
CA SER A 99 11.00 32.30 30.91
C SER A 99 11.91 33.33 30.22
N ALA A 100 11.73 33.55 28.92
CA ALA A 100 12.47 34.57 28.18
C ALA A 100 12.16 35.98 28.71
N ALA A 101 10.90 36.30 28.99
CA ALA A 101 10.50 37.59 29.55
C ALA A 101 11.06 37.82 30.95
N PHE A 102 11.02 36.80 31.82
CA PHE A 102 11.58 36.89 33.16
C PHE A 102 13.09 37.06 33.16
N TYR A 103 13.81 36.33 32.30
CA TYR A 103 15.25 36.49 32.17
C TYR A 103 15.63 37.89 31.68
N ALA A 104 14.92 38.40 30.67
CA ALA A 104 15.14 39.75 30.17
C ALA A 104 14.95 40.82 31.24
N HIS A 105 13.91 40.71 32.07
CA HIS A 105 13.65 41.68 33.12
C HIS A 105 14.60 41.57 34.32
N PHE A 106 14.73 40.36 34.89
CA PHE A 106 15.49 40.19 36.12
C PHE A 106 17.01 40.17 35.90
N ALA A 107 17.49 39.58 34.80
CA ALA A 107 18.93 39.48 34.55
C ALA A 107 19.47 40.68 33.74
N LEU A 108 18.69 41.21 32.80
CA LEU A 108 19.14 42.24 31.86
C LEU A 108 18.48 43.61 32.07
N LYS A 109 17.56 43.74 33.05
CA LYS A 109 16.83 44.97 33.37
C LYS A 109 16.07 45.57 32.17
N LEU A 110 15.61 44.71 31.27
CA LEU A 110 14.80 45.08 30.10
C LEU A 110 13.30 45.01 30.44
N ASP A 111 12.46 45.59 29.58
CA ASP A 111 11.02 45.43 29.71
C ASP A 111 10.58 43.98 29.48
N TYR A 112 9.51 43.59 30.18
CA TYR A 112 8.98 42.22 30.12
C TYR A 112 8.50 41.86 28.72
N GLU A 113 7.81 42.79 28.03
CA GLU A 113 7.33 42.56 26.66
C GLU A 113 6.49 41.26 26.56
N PHE A 114 5.64 41.01 27.56
CA PHE A 114 4.93 39.73 27.71
C PHE A 114 4.08 39.38 26.50
N LEU A 115 3.38 40.36 25.93
CA LEU A 115 2.50 40.12 24.78
C LEU A 115 3.28 39.64 23.56
N THR A 116 4.45 40.23 23.27
CA THR A 116 5.27 39.88 22.10
C THR A 116 6.11 38.63 22.35
N ARG A 117 6.62 38.41 23.56
CA ARG A 117 7.43 37.23 23.91
C ARG A 117 6.61 35.96 24.10
N ILE A 118 5.49 36.03 24.83
CA ILE A 118 4.65 34.86 25.14
C ILE A 118 3.86 34.41 23.91
N SER A 119 3.16 35.30 23.22
CA SER A 119 2.27 34.90 22.11
C SER A 119 3.06 34.30 20.95
N ASN A 120 4.17 34.92 20.54
CA ASN A 120 5.01 34.43 19.46
C ASN A 120 5.64 33.08 19.81
N ALA A 121 6.15 32.91 21.04
CA ALA A 121 6.69 31.64 21.49
C ALA A 121 5.61 30.55 21.57
N THR A 122 4.44 30.88 22.10
CA THR A 122 3.29 29.96 22.27
C THR A 122 2.84 29.42 20.92
N LEU A 123 2.56 30.32 19.98
CA LEU A 123 2.00 29.96 18.69
C LEU A 123 3.03 29.25 17.82
N PHE A 124 4.27 29.76 17.77
CA PHE A 124 5.34 29.09 17.04
C PHE A 124 5.55 27.66 17.53
N THR A 125 5.80 27.49 18.83
CA THR A 125 6.08 26.17 19.43
C THR A 125 4.89 25.22 19.26
N GLY A 126 3.67 25.74 19.46
CA GLY A 126 2.43 24.99 19.29
C GLY A 126 2.30 24.42 17.88
N PHE A 127 2.44 25.26 16.86
CA PHE A 127 2.30 24.84 15.47
C PHE A 127 3.47 24.00 14.97
N THR A 128 4.71 24.28 15.37
CA THR A 128 5.86 23.47 14.96
C THR A 128 5.79 22.05 15.52
N LEU A 129 5.41 21.90 16.80
CA LEU A 129 5.23 20.59 17.40
C LEU A 129 4.05 19.84 16.76
N ALA A 130 2.94 20.52 16.47
CA ALA A 130 1.82 19.91 15.77
C ALA A 130 2.21 19.40 14.37
N ALA A 131 2.97 20.20 13.60
CA ALA A 131 3.42 19.83 12.26
C ALA A 131 4.40 18.66 12.29
N LEU A 132 5.35 18.67 13.24
CA LEU A 132 6.34 17.61 13.40
C LEU A 132 5.73 16.30 13.91
N ALA A 133 4.76 16.39 14.83
CA ALA A 133 4.01 15.23 15.29
C ALA A 133 3.18 14.62 14.16
N PHE A 134 2.55 15.46 13.31
CA PHE A 134 1.83 14.98 12.13
C PHE A 134 2.76 14.31 11.12
N TYR A 135 3.93 14.93 10.87
CA TYR A 135 4.95 14.40 9.98
C TYR A 135 5.43 13.01 10.41
N ALA A 136 5.94 12.90 11.63
CA ALA A 136 6.52 11.66 12.11
C ALA A 136 5.46 10.57 12.30
N GLY A 137 4.26 10.94 12.77
CA GLY A 137 3.14 10.02 12.91
C GLY A 137 2.59 9.51 11.57
N SER A 138 2.55 10.34 10.54
CA SER A 138 2.10 9.89 9.21
C SER A 138 3.10 8.94 8.55
N ILE A 139 4.41 9.16 8.75
CA ILE A 139 5.44 8.27 8.21
C ILE A 139 5.41 6.92 8.92
N GLU A 140 5.35 6.90 10.26
CA GLU A 140 5.30 5.63 11.00
C GLU A 140 4.04 4.83 10.63
N LYS A 141 2.87 5.49 10.54
CA LYS A 141 1.65 4.82 10.14
C LYS A 141 1.81 4.12 8.78
N ASN A 142 2.30 4.85 7.78
CA ASN A 142 2.43 4.27 6.46
C ASN A 142 3.55 3.22 6.39
N GLN A 143 4.62 3.35 7.18
CA GLN A 143 5.63 2.30 7.29
C GLN A 143 5.05 1.02 7.89
N ILE A 144 4.18 1.11 8.90
CA ILE A 144 3.49 -0.04 9.47
C ILE A 144 2.57 -0.67 8.43
N GLU A 145 1.77 0.14 7.72
CA GLU A 145 0.89 -0.36 6.65
C GLU A 145 1.69 -1.02 5.51
N ASN A 146 2.77 -0.40 5.04
CA ASN A 146 3.62 -0.95 4.00
C ASN A 146 4.33 -2.23 4.45
N ASN A 147 4.79 -2.30 5.71
CA ASN A 147 5.39 -3.52 6.26
C ASN A 147 4.37 -4.65 6.38
N ALA A 148 3.14 -4.34 6.79
CA ALA A 148 2.05 -5.32 6.85
C ALA A 148 1.68 -5.81 5.45
N LEU A 149 1.59 -4.91 4.47
CA LEU A 149 1.31 -5.27 3.08
C LEU A 149 2.43 -6.10 2.46
N ARG A 150 3.70 -5.78 2.72
CA ARG A 150 4.84 -6.61 2.27
C ARG A 150 4.85 -7.97 2.92
N SER A 151 4.60 -8.06 4.23
CA SER A 151 4.46 -9.36 4.90
C SER A 151 3.31 -10.19 4.32
N LEU A 152 2.22 -9.54 3.89
CA LEU A 152 1.13 -10.20 3.18
C LEU A 152 1.57 -10.64 1.78
N THR A 153 2.33 -9.81 1.06
CA THR A 153 2.93 -10.17 -0.25
C THR A 153 3.80 -11.41 -0.10
N ASP A 154 4.76 -11.39 0.84
CA ASP A 154 5.67 -12.51 1.10
C ASP A 154 4.91 -13.81 1.45
N PHE A 155 3.85 -13.70 2.25
CA PHE A 155 2.99 -14.84 2.60
C PHE A 155 2.22 -15.37 1.38
N LEU A 156 1.65 -14.49 0.56
CA LEU A 156 0.90 -14.88 -0.63
C LEU A 156 1.81 -15.45 -1.73
N GLU A 157 3.02 -14.94 -1.89
CA GLU A 157 4.03 -15.50 -2.79
C GLU A 157 4.47 -16.89 -2.32
N HIS A 158 4.63 -17.09 -1.02
CA HIS A 158 4.92 -18.41 -0.46
C HIS A 158 3.78 -19.40 -0.70
N ASP A 159 2.52 -19.00 -0.48
CA ASP A 159 1.33 -19.82 -0.74
C ASP A 159 1.17 -20.11 -2.24
N GLU A 160 1.47 -19.13 -3.11
CA GLU A 160 1.51 -19.33 -4.57
C GLU A 160 2.56 -20.38 -4.96
N MET A 161 3.78 -20.31 -4.41
CA MET A 161 4.82 -21.31 -4.65
C MET A 161 4.42 -22.70 -4.15
N GLU A 162 3.89 -22.82 -2.93
CA GLU A 162 3.46 -24.10 -2.35
C GLU A 162 2.31 -24.72 -3.15
N LEU A 163 1.30 -23.92 -3.54
CA LEU A 163 0.20 -24.40 -4.39
C LEU A 163 0.68 -24.82 -5.77
N THR A 164 1.66 -24.11 -6.33
CA THR A 164 2.26 -24.46 -7.62
C THR A 164 3.01 -25.79 -7.51
N GLU A 165 3.81 -25.98 -6.46
CA GLU A 165 4.52 -27.25 -6.21
C GLU A 165 3.54 -28.41 -6.01
N ASN A 166 2.49 -28.21 -5.21
CA ASN A 166 1.44 -29.20 -5.00
C ASN A 166 0.70 -29.53 -6.30
N GLU A 167 0.37 -28.52 -7.12
CA GLU A 167 -0.25 -28.74 -8.43
C GLU A 167 0.66 -29.57 -9.34
N ILE A 168 1.96 -29.26 -9.40
CA ILE A 168 2.95 -30.02 -10.20
C ILE A 168 3.01 -31.47 -9.72
N ASN A 169 3.11 -31.70 -8.41
CA ASN A 169 3.17 -33.03 -7.83
C ASN A 169 1.90 -33.85 -8.11
N ASP A 170 0.72 -33.26 -7.90
CA ASP A 170 -0.57 -33.89 -8.20
C ASP A 170 -0.70 -34.22 -9.70
N ARG A 171 -0.17 -33.36 -10.60
CA ARG A 171 -0.15 -33.62 -12.06
C ARG A 171 0.78 -34.77 -12.41
N ILE A 172 1.97 -34.84 -11.80
CA ILE A 172 2.92 -35.94 -12.03
C ILE A 172 2.29 -37.26 -11.56
N GLU A 173 1.64 -37.28 -10.40
CA GLU A 173 0.94 -38.48 -9.89
C GLU A 173 -0.20 -38.89 -10.85
N ALA A 174 -0.98 -37.93 -11.36
CA ALA A 174 -2.02 -38.19 -12.35
C ALA A 174 -1.47 -38.81 -13.65
N LEU A 175 -0.39 -38.24 -14.19
CA LEU A 175 0.26 -38.71 -15.41
C LEU A 175 0.85 -40.12 -15.24
N GLU A 176 1.47 -40.38 -14.10
CA GLU A 176 2.04 -41.67 -13.77
C GLU A 176 0.94 -42.75 -13.67
N GLU A 177 -0.20 -42.42 -13.06
CA GLU A 177 -1.34 -43.33 -12.91
C GLU A 177 -2.03 -43.62 -14.25
N ILE A 178 -2.25 -42.61 -15.11
CA ILE A 178 -2.75 -42.81 -16.48
C ILE A 178 -1.85 -43.79 -17.22
N LYS A 179 -0.53 -43.62 -17.11
CA LYS A 179 0.47 -44.47 -17.77
C LYS A 179 0.50 -45.89 -17.21
N LYS A 180 0.37 -46.06 -15.88
CA LYS A 180 0.50 -47.36 -15.20
C LYS A 180 -0.77 -48.20 -15.19
N SER A 181 -1.94 -47.59 -14.99
CA SER A 181 -3.19 -48.33 -14.72
C SER A 181 -4.18 -48.27 -15.90
N ILE A 182 -4.42 -47.08 -16.45
CA ILE A 182 -5.52 -46.85 -17.40
C ILE A 182 -5.09 -47.22 -18.83
N LEU A 183 -3.93 -46.74 -19.30
CA LEU A 183 -3.40 -47.00 -20.64
C LEU A 183 -3.27 -48.51 -20.95
N PRO A 184 -2.66 -49.36 -20.10
CA PRO A 184 -2.55 -50.78 -20.39
C PRO A 184 -3.90 -51.50 -20.38
N LYS A 185 -4.86 -51.10 -19.55
CA LYS A 185 -6.22 -51.65 -19.55
C LYS A 185 -6.97 -51.29 -20.84
N ALA A 186 -6.85 -50.05 -21.30
CA ALA A 186 -7.42 -49.64 -22.59
C ALA A 186 -6.82 -50.44 -23.76
N GLN A 187 -5.49 -50.65 -23.76
CA GLN A 187 -4.81 -51.50 -24.75
C GLN A 187 -5.24 -52.97 -24.66
N GLN A 188 -5.47 -53.50 -23.46
CA GLN A 188 -5.97 -54.86 -23.26
C GLN A 188 -7.39 -55.01 -23.80
N LEU A 189 -8.26 -54.02 -23.57
CA LEU A 189 -9.63 -53.96 -24.08
C LEU A 189 -9.64 -53.93 -25.61
N GLN A 190 -8.75 -53.13 -26.24
CA GLN A 190 -8.56 -53.11 -27.69
C GLN A 190 -8.06 -54.47 -28.24
N LYS A 191 -7.16 -55.15 -27.53
CA LYS A 191 -6.68 -56.50 -27.90
C LYS A 191 -7.78 -57.56 -27.80
N ILE A 192 -8.63 -57.49 -26.76
CA ILE A 192 -9.74 -58.44 -26.58
C ILE A 192 -10.81 -58.19 -27.63
N ALA A 193 -11.21 -56.93 -27.86
CA ALA A 193 -12.17 -56.55 -28.90
C ALA A 193 -11.72 -56.99 -30.30
N SER A 194 -10.44 -56.79 -30.64
CA SER A 194 -9.89 -57.23 -31.93
C SER A 194 -9.72 -58.74 -32.08
N LYS A 195 -9.58 -59.50 -30.99
CA LYS A 195 -9.59 -60.97 -31.01
C LYS A 195 -11.01 -61.52 -31.21
N LEU A 196 -11.99 -60.96 -30.50
CA LEU A 196 -13.39 -61.34 -30.62
C LEU A 196 -13.95 -61.03 -32.02
N GLU A 197 -13.52 -59.95 -32.66
CA GLU A 197 -13.90 -59.62 -34.05
C GLU A 197 -13.36 -60.64 -35.07
N LYS A 198 -12.20 -61.25 -34.80
CA LYS A 198 -11.55 -62.24 -35.70
C LYS A 198 -12.11 -63.66 -35.53
N GLN A 199 -12.83 -63.95 -34.44
CA GLN A 199 -13.51 -65.23 -34.24
C GLN A 199 -14.87 -65.23 -34.97
N ASN A 200 -14.98 -66.03 -36.03
CA ASN A 200 -16.18 -66.14 -36.89
C ASN A 200 -17.42 -66.77 -36.22
N SER A 201 -17.39 -67.10 -34.92
CA SER A 201 -18.43 -67.88 -34.22
C SER A 201 -19.46 -67.05 -33.44
N ILE A 202 -19.36 -65.71 -33.43
CA ILE A 202 -20.25 -64.82 -32.65
C ILE A 202 -21.13 -64.01 -33.60
N ALA A 203 -22.45 -64.20 -33.51
CA ALA A 203 -23.45 -63.85 -34.53
C ALA A 203 -23.71 -62.35 -34.76
N ASN A 204 -22.91 -61.42 -34.24
CA ASN A 204 -23.20 -59.99 -34.42
C ASN A 204 -21.95 -59.13 -34.65
N LYS A 205 -21.46 -59.17 -35.89
CA LYS A 205 -20.26 -58.46 -36.39
C LYS A 205 -20.37 -56.94 -36.23
N GLU A 206 -21.57 -56.37 -36.35
CA GLU A 206 -21.83 -54.93 -36.27
C GLU A 206 -21.66 -54.38 -34.84
N THR A 207 -22.13 -55.11 -33.82
CA THR A 207 -21.90 -54.77 -32.41
C THR A 207 -20.44 -54.90 -31.99
N LEU A 208 -19.71 -55.87 -32.54
CA LEU A 208 -18.27 -56.03 -32.29
C LEU A 208 -17.43 -54.91 -32.92
N GLN A 209 -17.81 -54.46 -34.13
CA GLN A 209 -17.21 -53.28 -34.76
C GLN A 209 -17.47 -51.99 -33.96
N THR A 210 -18.66 -51.85 -33.39
CA THR A 210 -19.02 -50.71 -32.53
C THR A 210 -18.18 -50.68 -31.25
N LEU A 211 -18.03 -51.83 -30.58
CA LEU A 211 -17.19 -51.99 -29.40
C LEU A 211 -15.72 -51.65 -29.69
N ARG A 212 -15.20 -52.08 -30.85
CA ARG A 212 -13.85 -51.75 -31.29
C ARG A 212 -13.66 -50.24 -31.48
N LYS A 213 -14.58 -49.60 -32.20
CA LYS A 213 -14.55 -48.16 -32.46
C LYS A 213 -14.56 -47.36 -31.14
N GLN A 214 -15.37 -47.77 -30.18
CA GLN A 214 -15.40 -47.17 -28.85
C GLN A 214 -14.11 -47.41 -28.06
N SER A 215 -13.51 -48.60 -28.14
CA SER A 215 -12.22 -48.88 -27.48
C SER A 215 -11.07 -48.04 -28.05
N GLU A 216 -11.08 -47.77 -29.36
CA GLU A 216 -10.12 -46.88 -30.03
C GLU A 216 -10.34 -45.42 -29.63
N GLN A 217 -11.61 -44.99 -29.55
CA GLN A 217 -11.97 -43.64 -29.12
C GLN A 217 -11.60 -43.38 -27.65
N LEU A 218 -11.78 -44.38 -26.77
CA LEU A 218 -11.35 -44.34 -25.38
C LEU A 218 -9.83 -44.10 -25.26
N ALA A 219 -9.03 -44.84 -26.03
CA ALA A 219 -7.58 -44.70 -26.03
C ALA A 219 -7.10 -43.32 -26.52
N LEU A 220 -7.77 -42.76 -27.54
CA LEU A 220 -7.49 -41.41 -28.03
C LEU A 220 -7.81 -40.34 -27.00
N SER A 221 -8.97 -40.42 -26.33
CA SER A 221 -9.33 -39.46 -25.27
C SER A 221 -8.36 -39.51 -24.08
N ILE A 222 -7.82 -40.68 -23.74
CA ILE A 222 -6.79 -40.82 -22.70
C ILE A 222 -5.47 -40.14 -23.11
N GLU A 223 -5.06 -40.27 -24.37
CA GLU A 223 -3.81 -39.68 -24.86
C GLU A 223 -3.92 -38.16 -25.06
N ASP A 224 -5.09 -37.65 -25.45
CA ASP A 224 -5.36 -36.21 -25.53
C ASP A 224 -5.35 -35.57 -24.13
N GLU A 225 -5.95 -36.21 -23.12
CA GLU A 225 -5.91 -35.74 -21.73
C GLU A 225 -4.48 -35.75 -21.17
N ARG A 226 -3.68 -36.75 -21.52
CA ARG A 226 -2.26 -36.79 -21.17
C ARG A 226 -1.50 -35.61 -21.77
N LYS A 227 -1.77 -35.25 -23.04
CA LYS A 227 -1.10 -34.12 -23.72
C LYS A 227 -1.53 -32.77 -23.14
N SER A 228 -2.80 -32.61 -22.77
CA SER A 228 -3.31 -31.37 -22.16
C SER A 228 -2.61 -31.08 -20.82
N LEU A 229 -2.40 -32.11 -19.99
CA LEU A 229 -1.69 -32.01 -18.71
C LEU A 229 -0.22 -31.58 -18.88
N ILE A 230 0.46 -32.06 -19.93
CA ILE A 230 1.87 -31.72 -20.23
C ILE A 230 1.99 -30.28 -20.78
N ARG A 231 1.12 -29.86 -21.69
CA ARG A 231 1.18 -28.51 -22.29
C ARG A 231 1.04 -27.42 -21.24
N ASN A 232 0.10 -27.60 -20.32
CA ASN A 232 -0.20 -26.63 -19.28
C ASN A 232 0.87 -26.57 -18.17
N GLN A 233 1.95 -27.37 -18.24
CA GLN A 233 3.08 -27.33 -17.31
C GLN A 233 4.12 -26.26 -17.71
N PHE A 234 4.26 -25.97 -19.00
CA PHE A 234 5.34 -25.11 -19.53
C PHE A 234 4.98 -23.62 -19.64
N GLU A 235 3.70 -23.24 -19.60
CA GLU A 235 3.26 -21.85 -19.75
C GLU A 235 3.32 -21.01 -18.46
N ARG A 236 3.64 -21.62 -17.30
CA ARG A 236 3.54 -20.95 -15.97
C ARG A 236 4.86 -20.62 -15.27
N ASP A 237 6.02 -20.99 -15.83
CA ASP A 237 7.34 -20.75 -15.20
C ASP A 237 7.78 -19.28 -15.16
N GLU A 238 7.01 -18.33 -15.71
CA GLU A 238 7.28 -16.89 -15.59
C GLU A 238 6.65 -16.29 -14.32
N ALA A 239 7.23 -16.57 -13.16
CA ALA A 239 6.92 -15.84 -11.94
C ALA A 239 7.49 -14.40 -12.03
N HIS A 240 6.60 -13.41 -12.09
CA HIS A 240 6.97 -12.00 -12.11
C HIS A 240 7.36 -11.51 -10.71
N GLU A 241 8.64 -11.19 -10.53
CA GLU A 241 9.22 -10.60 -9.33
C GLU A 241 8.72 -9.16 -9.12
N TYR A 242 8.12 -8.87 -7.96
CA TYR A 242 7.70 -7.52 -7.61
C TYR A 242 8.90 -6.67 -7.17
N ALA A 243 9.35 -5.77 -8.04
CA ALA A 243 10.39 -4.79 -7.72
C ALA A 243 9.85 -3.68 -6.78
N GLY A 244 9.90 -3.94 -5.47
CA GLY A 244 9.40 -2.99 -4.45
C GLY A 244 10.18 -1.67 -4.42
N ILE A 245 9.48 -0.54 -4.56
CA ILE A 245 10.03 0.81 -4.35
C ILE A 245 10.15 1.07 -2.85
N ARG A 246 11.37 1.17 -2.30
CA ARG A 246 11.58 1.59 -0.90
C ARG A 246 11.60 3.10 -0.77
N VAL A 247 10.61 3.67 -0.07
CA VAL A 247 10.63 5.07 0.36
C VAL A 247 11.39 5.19 1.68
N THR A 248 12.58 5.81 1.65
CA THR A 248 13.43 6.04 2.83
C THR A 248 13.24 7.46 3.37
N PHE A 249 13.33 7.67 4.69
CA PHE A 249 13.21 8.98 5.37
C PHE A 249 13.98 10.14 4.70
N PHE A 250 15.12 9.85 4.07
CA PHE A 250 15.97 10.86 3.40
C PHE A 250 15.55 11.18 1.95
N THR A 251 14.74 10.35 1.30
CA THR A 251 14.22 10.63 -0.05
C THR A 251 13.15 11.72 -0.09
N GLY A 252 12.67 12.16 1.08
CA GLY A 252 11.64 13.19 1.23
C GLY A 252 12.12 14.61 1.47
N LEU A 253 13.44 14.87 1.50
CA LEU A 253 13.97 16.21 1.75
C LEU A 253 13.64 17.22 0.62
N PHE A 254 13.28 16.77 -0.57
CA PHE A 254 12.82 17.64 -1.64
C PHE A 254 11.33 17.43 -1.91
N PRO A 255 10.51 18.49 -1.87
CA PRO A 255 9.09 18.40 -2.12
C PRO A 255 8.84 18.03 -3.59
N LYS A 256 8.13 16.93 -3.83
CA LYS A 256 7.63 16.49 -5.14
C LYS A 256 6.15 16.82 -5.37
N THR A 257 5.50 17.49 -4.40
CA THR A 257 4.16 18.06 -4.56
C THR A 257 4.06 19.43 -3.88
N ILE A 258 3.33 20.37 -4.49
CA ILE A 258 3.01 21.68 -3.89
C ILE A 258 1.71 21.53 -3.10
N SER A 259 1.78 21.66 -1.77
CA SER A 259 0.63 21.49 -0.89
C SER A 259 -0.17 22.77 -0.68
N VAL A 260 -1.09 23.10 -1.57
CA VAL A 260 -1.88 24.34 -1.43
C VAL A 260 -2.70 24.37 -0.13
N ARG A 261 -3.32 23.24 0.25
CA ARG A 261 -4.26 23.18 1.39
C ARG A 261 -3.56 23.17 2.76
N ILE A 262 -2.45 22.43 2.89
CA ILE A 262 -1.71 22.39 4.17
C ILE A 262 -0.94 23.69 4.35
N THR A 263 -0.35 24.22 3.26
CA THR A 263 0.28 25.55 3.29
C THR A 263 -0.73 26.64 3.61
N MET A 264 -1.97 26.59 3.10
CA MET A 264 -3.02 27.54 3.49
C MET A 264 -3.23 27.56 5.01
N MET A 265 -3.39 26.38 5.60
CA MET A 265 -3.67 26.25 7.03
C MET A 265 -2.47 26.73 7.85
N VAL A 266 -1.27 26.24 7.54
CA VAL A 266 -0.03 26.59 8.26
C VAL A 266 0.34 28.06 8.07
N PHE A 267 0.21 28.60 6.86
CA PHE A 267 0.55 29.98 6.56
C PHE A 267 -0.45 30.96 7.15
N ILE A 268 -1.77 30.73 7.00
CA ILE A 268 -2.77 31.63 7.58
C ILE A 268 -2.69 31.61 9.11
N PHE A 269 -2.64 30.43 9.74
CA PHE A 269 -2.51 30.37 11.19
C PHE A 269 -1.17 30.89 11.69
N GLY A 270 -0.06 30.59 11.00
CA GLY A 270 1.28 31.04 11.36
C GLY A 270 1.51 32.54 11.13
N ALA A 271 1.00 33.10 10.04
CA ALA A 271 1.10 34.52 9.73
C ALA A 271 0.19 35.35 10.65
N LEU A 272 -1.05 34.92 10.87
CA LEU A 272 -1.93 35.55 11.86
C LEU A 272 -1.32 35.49 13.26
N ALA A 273 -0.75 34.34 13.63
CA ALA A 273 -0.10 34.16 14.92
C ALA A 273 1.11 35.07 15.12
N ALA A 274 1.92 35.29 14.09
CA ALA A 274 3.12 36.11 14.18
C ALA A 274 2.80 37.62 14.08
N GLN A 275 1.75 38.00 13.34
CA GLN A 275 1.47 39.40 13.06
C GLN A 275 0.45 40.05 13.98
N LEU A 276 -0.53 39.31 14.51
CA LEU A 276 -1.51 39.84 15.47
C LEU A 276 -0.85 40.40 16.74
N PRO A 277 0.14 39.73 17.35
CA PRO A 277 0.77 40.25 18.57
C PRO A 277 1.80 41.35 18.32
N ARG A 278 2.37 41.40 17.10
CA ARG A 278 3.41 42.35 16.72
C ARG A 278 2.86 43.69 16.24
N ASN A 279 1.77 43.65 15.47
CA ASN A 279 1.21 44.81 14.78
C ASN A 279 -0.31 44.96 15.00
N GLY A 280 -0.90 44.21 15.93
CA GLY A 280 -2.33 44.26 16.24
C GLY A 280 -3.23 43.87 15.05
N LEU A 281 -4.41 44.48 14.97
CA LEU A 281 -5.38 44.25 13.90
C LEU A 281 -4.84 44.63 12.51
N GLY A 282 -3.93 45.61 12.42
CA GLY A 282 -3.28 45.99 11.16
C GLY A 282 -2.39 44.87 10.60
N GLY A 283 -1.62 44.22 11.47
CA GLY A 283 -0.85 43.02 11.12
C GLY A 283 -1.72 41.83 10.73
N GLY A 284 -2.85 41.64 11.42
CA GLY A 284 -3.81 40.59 11.06
C GLY A 284 -4.37 40.75 9.64
N LYS A 285 -4.71 41.98 9.23
CA LYS A 285 -5.18 42.29 7.87
C LYS A 285 -4.09 42.04 6.82
N PHE A 286 -2.86 42.49 7.10
CA PHE A 286 -1.71 42.25 6.22
C PHE A 286 -1.47 40.75 6.02
N ALA A 287 -1.44 39.97 7.11
CA ALA A 287 -1.23 38.52 7.06
C ALA A 287 -2.33 37.77 6.27
N ALA A 288 -3.58 38.21 6.38
CA ALA A 288 -4.69 37.60 5.65
C ALA A 288 -4.60 37.87 4.13
N ILE A 289 -4.28 39.11 3.75
CA ILE A 289 -4.16 39.50 2.33
C ILE A 289 -2.94 38.84 1.70
N ASP A 290 -1.80 38.87 2.38
CA ASP A 290 -0.56 38.21 1.94
C ASP A 290 -0.76 36.68 1.78
N GLY A 291 -1.42 36.06 2.76
CA GLY A 291 -1.77 34.63 2.71
C GLY A 291 -2.68 34.27 1.55
N LEU A 292 -3.62 35.15 1.17
CA LEU A 292 -4.48 34.94 0.00
C LEU A 292 -3.68 34.98 -1.31
N VAL A 293 -2.75 35.93 -1.45
CA VAL A 293 -1.95 36.07 -2.68
C VAL A 293 -0.99 34.90 -2.84
N ILE A 294 -0.30 34.51 -1.78
CA ILE A 294 0.58 33.33 -1.78
C ILE A 294 -0.22 32.07 -2.11
N LEU A 295 -1.45 31.94 -1.60
CA LEU A 295 -2.32 30.82 -1.92
C LEU A 295 -2.68 30.75 -3.40
N ILE A 296 -3.02 31.88 -4.01
CA ILE A 296 -3.33 31.96 -5.45
C ILE A 296 -2.10 31.58 -6.27
N MET A 297 -0.92 32.11 -5.93
CA MET A 297 0.36 31.74 -6.56
C MET A 297 0.60 30.23 -6.48
N LEU A 298 0.53 29.65 -5.28
CA LEU A 298 0.75 28.21 -5.08
C LEU A 298 -0.28 27.34 -5.81
N PHE A 299 -1.53 27.81 -5.91
CA PHE A 299 -2.55 27.12 -6.68
C PHE A 299 -2.23 27.07 -8.17
N ILE A 300 -1.80 28.20 -8.74
CA ILE A 300 -1.37 28.28 -10.14
C ILE A 300 -0.16 27.36 -10.37
N PHE A 301 0.87 27.45 -9.53
CA PHE A 301 2.04 26.58 -9.64
C PHE A 301 1.70 25.09 -9.49
N SER A 302 0.78 24.74 -8.58
CA SER A 302 0.31 23.36 -8.40
C SER A 302 -0.39 22.82 -9.66
N ARG A 303 -1.22 23.66 -10.31
CA ARG A 303 -1.91 23.28 -11.56
C ARG A 303 -0.95 23.15 -12.74
N VAL A 304 0.03 24.04 -12.84
CA VAL A 304 1.08 24.03 -13.87
C VAL A 304 1.97 22.79 -13.69
N SER A 305 2.40 22.50 -12.46
CA SER A 305 3.21 21.32 -12.12
C SER A 305 2.52 20.00 -12.50
N ARG A 306 1.20 19.88 -12.30
CA ARG A 306 0.44 18.68 -12.70
C ARG A 306 0.31 18.51 -14.22
N ARG A 307 0.27 19.61 -14.99
CA ARG A 307 0.16 19.57 -16.45
C ARG A 307 1.49 19.29 -17.15
N LEU A 308 2.61 19.59 -16.49
CA LEU A 308 3.97 19.44 -17.02
C LEU A 308 4.65 18.17 -16.51
N SER A 309 3.90 17.10 -16.25
CA SER A 309 4.39 15.84 -15.63
C SER A 309 5.52 15.10 -16.37
N GLY A 310 6.01 15.63 -17.50
CA GLY A 310 7.19 15.16 -18.23
C GLY A 310 8.42 16.06 -18.18
N THR A 311 8.35 17.27 -17.63
CA THR A 311 9.52 18.15 -17.38
C THR A 311 10.12 17.79 -16.02
N PRO A 312 11.46 17.80 -15.81
CA PRO A 312 12.01 17.51 -14.50
C PRO A 312 11.44 18.51 -13.49
N LEU A 313 10.59 18.01 -12.60
CA LEU A 313 9.94 18.71 -11.48
C LEU A 313 10.92 19.61 -10.70
N ILE A 314 12.21 19.25 -10.71
CA ILE A 314 13.37 20.00 -10.22
C ILE A 314 13.42 21.45 -10.72
N LEU A 315 12.86 21.81 -11.88
CA LEU A 315 12.91 23.17 -12.41
C LEU A 315 11.74 24.05 -11.93
N ILE A 316 10.57 23.46 -11.68
CA ILE A 316 9.35 24.19 -11.30
C ILE A 316 9.37 24.59 -9.82
N TYR A 317 9.92 23.74 -8.95
CA TYR A 317 9.99 24.02 -7.51
C TYR A 317 10.84 25.23 -7.15
N PRO A 318 12.10 25.38 -7.63
CA PRO A 318 12.91 26.57 -7.38
C PRO A 318 12.25 27.84 -7.89
N ILE A 319 11.55 27.79 -9.03
CA ILE A 319 10.81 28.94 -9.57
C ILE A 319 9.63 29.31 -8.67
N ALA A 320 8.85 28.32 -8.22
CA ALA A 320 7.72 28.56 -7.32
C ALA A 320 8.18 29.12 -5.96
N TYR A 321 9.22 28.54 -5.35
CA TYR A 321 9.79 29.05 -4.09
C TYR A 321 10.46 30.41 -4.26
N GLY A 322 11.16 30.61 -5.38
CA GLY A 322 11.75 31.89 -5.75
C GLY A 322 10.70 32.98 -5.93
N ALA A 323 9.57 32.68 -6.59
CA ALA A 323 8.46 33.62 -6.77
C ALA A 323 7.79 34.00 -5.43
N VAL A 324 7.60 33.03 -4.53
CA VAL A 324 7.09 33.31 -3.18
C VAL A 324 8.08 34.17 -2.39
N PHE A 325 9.37 33.89 -2.48
CA PHE A 325 10.41 34.68 -1.82
C PHE A 325 10.47 36.11 -2.34
N THR A 326 10.48 36.31 -3.67
CA THR A 326 10.54 37.63 -4.29
C THR A 326 9.27 38.42 -4.00
N TRP A 327 8.10 37.79 -4.05
CA TRP A 327 6.84 38.41 -3.64
C TRP A 327 6.91 38.92 -2.21
N GLN A 328 7.30 38.07 -1.25
CA GLN A 328 7.39 38.47 0.15
C GLN A 328 8.41 39.59 0.39
N PHE A 329 9.55 39.52 -0.30
CA PHE A 329 10.59 40.52 -0.20
C PHE A 329 10.11 41.89 -0.72
N LEU A 330 9.45 41.92 -1.87
CA LEU A 330 8.90 43.15 -2.47
C LEU A 330 7.79 43.73 -1.61
N LEU A 331 6.89 42.88 -1.11
CA LEU A 331 5.77 43.28 -0.25
C LEU A 331 6.26 43.94 1.05
N LEU A 332 7.29 43.37 1.68
CA LEU A 332 7.90 43.94 2.90
C LEU A 332 8.75 45.19 2.62
N LYS A 333 9.38 45.28 1.44
CA LYS A 333 10.18 46.44 1.05
C LYS A 333 9.32 47.67 0.71
N TYR A 334 8.23 47.47 -0.04
CA TYR A 334 7.32 48.53 -0.50
C TYR A 334 6.03 48.63 0.34
N GLN A 335 6.04 48.05 1.53
CA GLN A 335 4.88 47.93 2.40
C GLN A 335 4.15 49.27 2.65
N LYS A 336 4.93 50.33 2.89
CA LYS A 336 4.43 51.68 3.18
C LYS A 336 3.80 52.34 1.95
N GLU A 337 4.32 52.06 0.76
CA GLU A 337 3.81 52.58 -0.52
C GLU A 337 2.53 51.87 -0.96
N ILE A 338 2.36 50.60 -0.57
CA ILE A 338 1.18 49.77 -0.84
C ILE A 338 0.02 50.08 0.12
N GLY A 339 0.24 50.95 1.12
CA GLY A 339 -0.79 51.39 2.07
C GLY A 339 -0.89 50.54 3.34
N PHE A 340 0.11 49.71 3.62
CA PHE A 340 0.22 48.96 4.87
C PHE A 340 1.24 49.64 5.80
N ASP A 341 0.78 50.51 6.69
CA ASP A 341 1.63 51.12 7.72
C ASP A 341 1.66 50.22 8.97
N LEU A 342 2.60 49.27 9.01
CA LEU A 342 2.83 48.44 10.19
C LEU A 342 3.83 49.13 11.11
N MET A 343 3.50 49.24 12.39
CA MET A 343 4.37 49.83 13.43
C MET A 343 5.74 49.16 13.50
N ASN A 344 5.79 47.84 13.33
CA ASN A 344 7.02 47.04 13.40
C ASN A 344 7.08 46.02 12.24
N PRO A 345 7.51 46.42 11.04
CA PRO A 345 7.60 45.52 9.88
C PRO A 345 8.70 44.46 10.08
N ASN A 346 8.53 43.27 9.48
CA ASN A 346 9.60 42.27 9.44
C ASN A 346 10.73 42.76 8.54
N GLN A 347 11.98 42.41 8.87
CA GLN A 347 13.09 42.65 7.93
C GLN A 347 12.78 41.91 6.61
N PRO A 348 12.92 42.55 5.42
CA PRO A 348 12.47 41.98 4.15
C PRO A 348 13.02 40.58 3.86
N ILE A 349 14.32 40.37 4.13
CA ILE A 349 14.99 39.08 3.91
C ILE A 349 14.51 38.03 4.92
N ALA A 350 14.45 38.39 6.21
CA ALA A 350 14.05 37.47 7.26
C ALA A 350 12.58 37.04 7.15
N GLY A 351 11.69 37.99 6.82
CA GLY A 351 10.28 37.71 6.54
C GLY A 351 10.06 36.85 5.30
N ALA A 352 10.85 37.07 4.24
CA ALA A 352 10.84 36.21 3.04
C ALA A 352 11.32 34.78 3.34
N LEU A 353 12.38 34.62 4.12
CA LEU A 353 12.87 33.31 4.56
C LEU A 353 11.84 32.56 5.42
N LYS A 354 11.21 33.24 6.39
CA LYS A 354 10.14 32.65 7.21
C LYS A 354 8.97 32.16 6.37
N THR A 355 8.58 32.97 5.39
CA THR A 355 7.50 32.62 4.46
C THR A 355 7.87 31.42 3.61
N LEU A 356 9.12 31.35 3.14
CA LEU A 356 9.63 30.19 2.41
C LEU A 356 9.57 28.92 3.27
N VAL A 357 10.01 28.96 4.53
CA VAL A 357 9.91 27.83 5.48
C VAL A 357 8.46 27.39 5.68
N ASN A 358 7.54 28.36 5.83
CA ASN A 358 6.11 28.10 6.00
C ASN A 358 5.44 27.48 4.76
N VAL A 359 6.03 27.62 3.57
CA VAL A 359 5.56 26.96 2.33
C VAL A 359 6.28 25.64 2.07
N TYR A 360 7.57 25.57 2.39
CA TYR A 360 8.43 24.41 2.16
C TYR A 360 8.06 23.23 3.07
N VAL A 361 7.92 23.45 4.38
CA VAL A 361 7.63 22.37 5.34
C VAL A 361 6.30 21.65 5.00
N PRO A 362 5.18 22.36 4.76
CA PRO A 362 3.93 21.70 4.34
C PRO A 362 4.02 21.00 2.98
N SER A 363 4.85 21.48 2.06
CA SER A 363 5.05 20.86 0.75
C SER A 363 5.84 19.55 0.86
N VAL A 364 6.86 19.52 1.72
CA VAL A 364 7.59 18.29 2.07
C VAL A 364 6.65 17.27 2.70
N ILE A 365 5.83 17.70 3.67
CA ILE A 365 4.83 16.85 4.32
C ILE A 365 3.88 16.23 3.28
N ALA A 366 3.32 17.03 2.37
CA ALA A 366 2.41 16.51 1.36
C ALA A 366 3.08 15.58 0.36
N SER A 367 4.33 15.85 -0.02
CA SER A 367 5.10 15.00 -0.91
C SER A 367 5.26 13.60 -0.34
N LEU A 368 5.67 13.52 0.93
CA LEU A 368 5.88 12.23 1.59
C LEU A 368 4.58 11.46 1.80
N ILE A 369 3.49 12.15 2.16
CA ILE A 369 2.17 11.53 2.25
C ILE A 369 1.76 10.96 0.88
N THR A 370 2.02 11.70 -0.21
CA THR A 370 1.66 11.28 -1.56
C THR A 370 2.51 10.10 -2.03
N ASP A 371 3.83 10.15 -1.85
CA ASP A 371 4.74 9.06 -2.24
C ASP A 371 4.40 7.77 -1.49
N SER A 372 4.12 7.91 -0.20
CA SER A 372 3.78 6.77 0.64
C SER A 372 2.36 6.22 0.38
N SER A 373 1.40 7.09 0.01
CA SER A 373 0.09 6.64 -0.49
C SER A 373 0.21 5.89 -1.81
N ARG A 374 1.08 6.33 -2.71
CA ARG A 374 1.35 5.64 -3.99
C ARG A 374 2.00 4.28 -3.76
N GLU A 375 2.93 4.16 -2.82
CA GLU A 375 3.52 2.86 -2.45
C GLU A 375 2.44 1.91 -1.91
N ASN A 376 1.56 2.41 -1.05
CA ASN A 376 0.45 1.62 -0.51
C ASN A 376 -0.53 1.18 -1.62
N GLU A 377 -0.91 2.07 -2.54
CA GLU A 377 -1.75 1.74 -3.71
C GLU A 377 -1.09 0.67 -4.61
N ALA A 378 0.22 0.79 -4.86
CA ALA A 378 0.97 -0.19 -5.64
C ALA A 378 1.02 -1.56 -4.95
N LEU A 379 1.33 -1.61 -3.65
CA LEU A 379 1.35 -2.84 -2.87
C LEU A 379 -0.05 -3.48 -2.75
N THR A 380 -1.10 -2.68 -2.60
CA THR A 380 -2.48 -3.16 -2.56
C THR A 380 -2.88 -3.80 -3.89
N SER A 381 -2.57 -3.13 -5.01
CA SER A 381 -2.85 -3.65 -6.35
C SER A 381 -2.06 -4.95 -6.63
N ALA A 382 -0.80 -5.02 -6.20
CA ALA A 382 0.02 -6.22 -6.30
C ALA A 382 -0.59 -7.38 -5.48
N ASN A 383 -0.98 -7.14 -4.23
CA ASN A 383 -1.60 -8.14 -3.38
C ASN A 383 -2.95 -8.62 -3.90
N GLU A 384 -3.77 -7.74 -4.49
CA GLU A 384 -5.03 -8.14 -5.14
C GLU A 384 -4.78 -9.08 -6.33
N ASN A 385 -3.77 -8.79 -7.16
CA ASN A 385 -3.38 -9.64 -8.27
C ASN A 385 -2.86 -11.01 -7.80
N ILE A 386 -1.94 -11.05 -6.82
CA ILE A 386 -1.43 -12.31 -6.27
C ILE A 386 -2.57 -13.13 -5.65
N ARG A 387 -3.48 -12.49 -4.89
CA ARG A 387 -4.62 -13.17 -4.29
C ARG A 387 -5.56 -13.77 -5.34
N ALA A 388 -5.79 -13.07 -6.46
CA ALA A 388 -6.56 -13.62 -7.58
C ALA A 388 -5.88 -14.84 -8.18
N ARG A 389 -4.55 -14.81 -8.34
CA ARG A 389 -3.76 -15.96 -8.80
C ARG A 389 -3.82 -17.14 -7.83
N VAL A 390 -3.51 -16.95 -6.55
CA VAL A 390 -3.62 -17.98 -5.49
C VAL A 390 -5.01 -18.63 -5.49
N LYS A 391 -6.08 -17.83 -5.59
CA LYS A 391 -7.45 -18.36 -5.66
C LYS A 391 -7.68 -19.22 -6.90
N SER A 392 -7.15 -18.80 -8.06
CA SER A 392 -7.24 -19.57 -9.30
C SER A 392 -6.42 -20.87 -9.24
N LEU A 393 -5.22 -20.83 -8.66
CA LEU A 393 -4.37 -22.01 -8.44
C LEU A 393 -5.07 -22.98 -7.49
N SER A 394 -5.49 -22.53 -6.31
CA SER A 394 -6.20 -23.37 -5.34
C SER A 394 -7.41 -24.08 -5.95
N LYS A 395 -8.23 -23.38 -6.75
CA LYS A 395 -9.35 -23.99 -7.49
C LYS A 395 -8.88 -25.02 -8.51
N THR A 396 -7.81 -24.73 -9.26
CA THR A 396 -7.25 -25.63 -10.27
C THR A 396 -6.68 -26.90 -9.62
N THR A 397 -5.94 -26.76 -8.52
CA THR A 397 -5.38 -27.88 -7.73
C THR A 397 -6.50 -28.74 -7.14
N GLU A 398 -7.56 -28.14 -6.58
CA GLU A 398 -8.71 -28.90 -6.06
C GLU A 398 -9.43 -29.67 -7.18
N GLN A 399 -9.65 -29.04 -8.34
CA GLN A 399 -10.20 -29.70 -9.51
C GLN A 399 -9.31 -30.86 -9.97
N LEU A 400 -8.00 -30.65 -10.07
CA LEU A 400 -7.05 -31.67 -10.44
C LEU A 400 -7.09 -32.85 -9.47
N LYS A 401 -7.05 -32.60 -8.17
CA LYS A 401 -7.14 -33.64 -7.13
C LYS A 401 -8.44 -34.43 -7.22
N ASN A 402 -9.57 -33.77 -7.44
CA ASN A 402 -10.85 -34.45 -7.66
C ASN A 402 -10.82 -35.33 -8.93
N LYS A 403 -10.15 -34.89 -10.00
CA LYS A 403 -9.94 -35.70 -11.21
C LYS A 403 -9.05 -36.91 -10.95
N VAL A 404 -7.94 -36.74 -10.24
CA VAL A 404 -7.06 -37.86 -9.84
C VAL A 404 -7.85 -38.86 -9.02
N VAL A 405 -8.64 -38.42 -8.04
CA VAL A 405 -9.46 -39.31 -7.20
C VAL A 405 -10.54 -40.04 -8.03
N ALA A 406 -11.23 -39.35 -8.93
CA ALA A 406 -12.25 -39.98 -9.80
C ALA A 406 -11.63 -41.01 -10.76
N ALA A 407 -10.45 -40.72 -11.32
CA ALA A 407 -9.70 -41.62 -12.17
C ALA A 407 -9.14 -42.83 -11.40
N ARG A 408 -8.61 -42.59 -10.18
CA ARG A 408 -7.89 -43.57 -9.35
C ARG A 408 -8.82 -44.52 -8.58
N PHE A 409 -9.95 -44.04 -8.05
CA PHE A 409 -10.67 -44.77 -6.99
C PHE A 409 -12.11 -45.21 -7.32
N GLY A 410 -12.75 -44.72 -8.38
CA GLY A 410 -14.21 -44.84 -8.47
C GLY A 410 -14.74 -45.56 -9.70
N ALA A 411 -15.18 -44.76 -10.66
CA ALA A 411 -16.09 -45.21 -11.70
C ALA A 411 -15.36 -45.75 -12.93
N ILE A 412 -14.34 -45.04 -13.42
CA ILE A 412 -13.71 -45.35 -14.71
C ILE A 412 -12.91 -46.65 -14.64
N GLN A 413 -12.05 -46.79 -13.63
CA GLN A 413 -11.28 -48.02 -13.45
C GLN A 413 -12.19 -49.23 -13.18
N GLY A 414 -13.25 -49.05 -12.38
CA GLY A 414 -14.24 -50.10 -12.10
C GLY A 414 -15.02 -50.52 -13.35
N LYS A 415 -15.48 -49.56 -14.15
CA LYS A 415 -16.20 -49.80 -15.42
C LYS A 415 -15.29 -50.49 -16.45
N ILE A 416 -14.06 -50.00 -16.66
CA ILE A 416 -13.12 -50.61 -17.60
C ILE A 416 -12.74 -52.03 -17.16
N SER A 417 -12.45 -52.25 -15.87
CA SER A 417 -12.15 -53.59 -15.36
C SER A 417 -13.35 -54.53 -15.44
N GLY A 418 -14.57 -54.04 -15.16
CA GLY A 418 -15.80 -54.81 -15.33
C GLY A 418 -16.06 -55.19 -16.79
N VAL A 419 -15.83 -54.28 -17.73
CA VAL A 419 -15.91 -54.53 -19.17
C VAL A 419 -14.87 -55.56 -19.61
N ILE A 420 -13.62 -55.45 -19.15
CA ILE A 420 -12.57 -56.44 -19.46
C ILE A 420 -12.98 -57.83 -18.96
N MET A 421 -13.45 -57.93 -17.72
CA MET A 421 -13.90 -59.20 -17.13
C MET A 421 -15.08 -59.80 -17.90
N ALA A 422 -16.07 -58.97 -18.26
CA ALA A 422 -17.23 -59.38 -19.06
C ALA A 422 -16.82 -59.90 -20.45
N LEU A 423 -15.89 -59.23 -21.13
CA LEU A 423 -15.39 -59.64 -22.43
C LEU A 423 -14.54 -60.91 -22.36
N GLN A 424 -13.78 -61.12 -21.29
CA GLN A 424 -13.01 -62.35 -21.06
C GLN A 424 -13.92 -63.56 -20.83
N ILE A 425 -14.98 -63.41 -20.03
CA ILE A 425 -15.98 -64.47 -19.82
C ILE A 425 -16.60 -64.89 -21.16
N MET A 426 -16.96 -63.94 -22.03
CA MET A 426 -17.46 -64.25 -23.38
C MET A 426 -16.42 -64.93 -24.28
N GLN A 427 -15.14 -64.64 -24.09
CA GLN A 427 -14.07 -65.28 -24.84
C GLN A 427 -13.84 -66.74 -24.40
N ASP A 428 -14.04 -67.04 -23.11
CA ASP A 428 -13.83 -68.37 -22.52
C ASP A 428 -15.06 -69.29 -22.63
N THR A 429 -16.28 -68.75 -22.73
CA THR A 429 -17.50 -69.55 -22.96
C THR A 429 -17.63 -69.96 -24.42
N VAL A 430 -17.16 -71.16 -24.75
CA VAL A 430 -17.42 -71.85 -26.03
C VAL A 430 -18.53 -72.88 -25.80
N GLU A 431 -19.77 -72.61 -26.24
CA GLU A 431 -20.92 -73.52 -26.59
C GLU A 431 -22.32 -72.95 -26.21
N PRO A 432 -23.45 -73.43 -26.77
CA PRO A 432 -23.91 -73.41 -28.16
C PRO A 432 -25.19 -72.56 -28.36
N ILE A 433 -25.23 -71.75 -29.43
CA ILE A 433 -26.33 -71.24 -30.32
C ILE A 433 -27.74 -70.87 -29.75
N SER A 434 -28.18 -71.30 -28.57
CA SER A 434 -29.49 -70.98 -27.97
C SER A 434 -29.52 -69.70 -27.11
N GLU A 435 -28.36 -69.13 -26.79
CA GLU A 435 -28.23 -67.88 -25.99
C GLU A 435 -27.84 -66.63 -26.82
N MET A 436 -28.05 -66.64 -28.15
CA MET A 436 -27.69 -65.50 -29.02
C MET A 436 -28.34 -64.17 -28.58
N THR A 437 -29.56 -64.21 -28.03
CA THR A 437 -30.27 -63.02 -27.52
C THR A 437 -29.66 -62.49 -26.21
N GLY A 438 -29.15 -63.38 -25.36
CA GLY A 438 -28.47 -63.04 -24.10
C GLY A 438 -27.10 -62.43 -24.33
N SER A 439 -26.30 -63.03 -25.22
CA SER A 439 -24.98 -62.54 -25.62
C SER A 439 -25.05 -61.15 -26.28
N ASN A 440 -26.06 -60.89 -27.13
CA ASN A 440 -26.24 -59.58 -27.76
C ASN A 440 -26.67 -58.49 -26.75
N LYS A 441 -27.56 -58.83 -25.81
CA LYS A 441 -27.97 -57.94 -24.71
C LYS A 441 -26.79 -57.60 -23.78
N PHE A 442 -25.91 -58.57 -23.55
CA PHE A 442 -24.71 -58.42 -22.74
C PHE A 442 -23.64 -57.56 -23.43
N LEU A 443 -23.43 -57.72 -24.74
CA LEU A 443 -22.59 -56.83 -25.54
C LEU A 443 -23.10 -55.38 -25.55
N LEU A 444 -24.42 -55.19 -25.68
CA LEU A 444 -25.05 -53.86 -25.60
C LEU A 444 -24.87 -53.19 -24.23
N GLN A 445 -24.96 -53.95 -23.14
CA GLN A 445 -24.66 -53.43 -21.79
C GLN A 445 -23.18 -53.05 -21.63
N THR A 446 -22.29 -53.84 -22.23
CA THR A 446 -20.84 -53.59 -22.23
C THR A 446 -20.49 -52.31 -23.01
N ILE A 447 -21.09 -52.13 -24.19
CA ILE A 447 -21.01 -50.93 -25.03
C ILE A 447 -21.53 -49.70 -24.25
N LYS A 448 -22.66 -49.82 -23.56
CA LYS A 448 -23.23 -48.72 -22.77
C LYS A 448 -22.33 -48.30 -21.60
N LEU A 449 -21.72 -49.26 -20.89
CA LEU A 449 -20.76 -48.96 -19.82
C LEU A 449 -19.48 -48.32 -20.36
N LEU A 450 -19.05 -48.72 -21.56
CA LEU A 450 -17.90 -48.13 -22.24
C LEU A 450 -18.21 -46.70 -22.72
N ASP A 451 -19.41 -46.44 -23.25
CA ASP A 451 -19.88 -45.09 -23.59
C ASP A 451 -19.96 -44.19 -22.36
N GLU A 452 -20.47 -44.69 -21.23
CA GLU A 452 -20.48 -43.95 -19.97
C GLU A 452 -19.06 -43.65 -19.48
N ALA A 453 -18.10 -44.57 -19.65
CA ALA A 453 -16.69 -44.34 -19.32
C ALA A 453 -16.02 -43.34 -20.28
N ILE A 454 -16.31 -43.40 -21.58
CA ILE A 454 -15.82 -42.44 -22.59
C ILE A 454 -16.40 -41.06 -22.33
N PHE A 455 -17.68 -40.96 -21.98
CA PHE A 455 -18.34 -39.70 -21.66
C PHE A 455 -17.80 -39.09 -20.36
N GLU A 456 -17.54 -39.90 -19.33
CA GLU A 456 -16.89 -39.44 -18.10
C GLU A 456 -15.46 -38.94 -18.38
N ILE A 457 -14.68 -39.64 -19.21
CA ILE A 457 -13.33 -39.20 -19.62
C ILE A 457 -13.39 -37.93 -20.49
N GLY A 458 -14.36 -37.82 -21.40
CA GLY A 458 -14.54 -36.63 -22.23
C GLY A 458 -14.98 -35.39 -21.44
N ASN A 459 -15.82 -35.57 -20.43
CA ASN A 459 -16.21 -34.50 -19.51
C ASN A 459 -15.09 -34.12 -18.54
N LEU A 460 -14.17 -35.03 -18.23
CA LEU A 460 -12.96 -34.70 -17.47
C LEU A 460 -12.07 -33.72 -18.24
N GLY A 461 -11.96 -33.85 -19.57
CA GLY A 461 -11.20 -32.93 -20.42
C GLY A 461 -11.87 -31.56 -20.65
N ARG A 462 -13.18 -31.52 -20.92
CA ARG A 462 -13.89 -30.24 -21.24
C ARG A 462 -13.95 -29.21 -20.12
N GLN A 463 -13.84 -29.61 -18.85
CA GLN A 463 -13.81 -28.65 -17.73
C GLN A 463 -12.53 -27.78 -17.68
N PHE A 464 -11.51 -28.06 -18.50
CA PHE A 464 -10.32 -27.21 -18.65
C PHE A 464 -10.47 -26.11 -19.71
N ASP A 465 -11.40 -26.24 -20.67
CA ASP A 465 -11.53 -25.29 -21.80
C ASP A 465 -12.49 -24.11 -21.52
N GLU A 466 -13.30 -24.18 -20.45
CA GLU A 466 -14.25 -23.13 -20.06
C GLU A 466 -13.77 -22.24 -18.89
N ALA A 467 -12.50 -22.35 -18.46
CA ALA A 467 -11.95 -21.62 -17.31
C ALA A 467 -11.01 -20.47 -17.71
#